data_AF-M6VX71-F1
#
_entry.id   AF-M6VX71-F1
#
_cell.length_a   1.000
_cell.length_b   1.000
_cell.length_c   1.000
_cell.angle_alpha   90.00
_cell.angle_beta   90.00
_cell.angle_gamma   90.00
#
_symmetry.space_group_name_H-M   'P 1'
#
loop_
_entity.id
_entity.type
_entity.pdbx_description
1 polymer ?
#
loop_
_entity_poly.entity_id
_entity_poly.type
_entity_poly.pdbx_seq_one_letter_code
_entity_poly.pdbx_strand_id
1 'polypeptide(L)' 'MFLELKAPPPWRQEFIRLNHLIEVKPDGTLPRDAPIWFRPPKYYKVLISHSENQGSVYYENPKTGHIFLYDIQF' A
#
# COMPACT_ATOMS: atom_id res chain seq x y z
N MET A 1 5.33 -9.96 -2.89
CA MET A 1 3.96 -10.53 -2.74
C MET A 1 2.91 -9.48 -3.07
N PHE A 2 1.82 -9.80 -3.76
CA PHE A 2 0.73 -8.85 -4.06
C PHE A 2 -0.56 -9.27 -3.32
N LEU A 3 -1.26 -8.31 -2.70
CA LEU A 3 -2.54 -8.56 -2.01
C LEU A 3 -3.53 -7.41 -2.26
N GLU A 4 -4.81 -7.77 -2.40
CA GLU A 4 -5.95 -6.85 -2.46
C GLU A 4 -6.90 -7.21 -1.31
N LEU A 5 -7.29 -6.21 -0.51
CA LEU A 5 -8.20 -6.42 0.62
C LEU A 5 -9.05 -5.18 0.91
N LYS A 6 -10.05 -5.36 1.77
CA LYS A 6 -10.84 -4.28 2.34
C LYS A 6 -10.78 -4.34 3.86
N ALA A 7 -10.43 -3.23 4.49
CA ALA A 7 -10.30 -3.16 5.95
C ALA A 7 -11.07 -1.97 6.55
N PRO A 8 -11.66 -2.12 7.74
CA PRO A 8 -12.39 -1.04 8.41
C PRO A 8 -11.41 0.04 8.96
N PRO A 9 -11.88 1.28 9.19
CA PRO A 9 -11.02 2.37 9.66
C PRO A 9 -10.16 2.06 10.89
N PRO A 10 -10.66 1.41 11.97
CA PRO A 10 -9.83 1.12 13.14
C PRO A 10 -8.64 0.22 12.83
N TRP A 11 -8.86 -0.81 11.99
CA TRP A 11 -7.79 -1.72 11.58
C TRP A 11 -6.73 -1.00 10.76
N ARG A 12 -7.14 -0.13 9.82
CA ARG A 12 -6.23 0.63 8.96
C ARG A 12 -5.35 1.58 9.75
N GLN A 13 -5.94 2.31 10.71
CA GLN A 13 -5.19 3.21 11.58
C GLN A 13 -4.14 2.46 12.40
N GLU A 14 -4.53 1.33 12.99
CA GLU A 14 -3.62 0.51 13.78
C GLU A 14 -2.52 -0.12 12.92
N PHE A 15 -2.87 -0.57 11.71
CA PHE A 15 -1.91 -1.12 10.75
C PHE A 15 -0.85 -0.07 10.33
N ILE A 16 -1.28 1.16 10.01
CA ILE A 16 -0.37 2.27 9.70
C ILE A 16 0.56 2.56 10.88
N ARG A 17 0.01 2.59 12.10
CA ARG A 17 0.77 2.87 13.33
C ARG A 17 1.81 1.80 13.62
N LEU A 18 1.42 0.52 13.58
CA LEU A 18 2.30 -0.61 13.91
C LEU A 18 3.43 -0.81 12.90
N ASN A 19 3.19 -0.49 11.62
CA ASN A 19 4.18 -0.63 10.56
C ASN A 19 4.95 0.67 10.27
N HIS A 20 4.76 1.72 11.08
CA HIS A 20 5.40 3.03 10.92
C HIS A 20 5.29 3.59 9.49
N LEU A 21 4.10 3.49 8.89
CA LEU A 21 3.90 3.88 7.50
C LEU A 21 3.78 5.40 7.37
N ILE A 22 4.44 5.96 6.34
CA ILE A 22 4.37 7.38 6.00
C ILE A 22 3.71 7.57 4.64
N GLU A 23 2.91 8.63 4.49
CA GLU A 23 2.30 8.99 3.21
C GLU A 23 3.32 9.64 2.28
N VAL A 24 3.39 9.15 1.04
CA VAL A 24 4.28 9.66 -0.01
C VAL A 24 3.49 10.03 -1.26
N LYS A 25 4.07 10.89 -2.09
CA LYS A 25 3.50 11.19 -3.41
C LYS A 25 3.77 10.01 -4.34
N PRO A 26 2.75 9.40 -4.97
CA PRO A 26 2.98 8.40 -5.99
C PRO A 26 3.75 9.00 -7.17
N ASP A 27 4.78 8.30 -7.63
CA ASP A 27 5.41 8.54 -8.93
C ASP A 27 4.61 7.90 -10.08
N GLY A 28 3.61 7.08 -9.74
CA GLY A 28 2.71 6.41 -10.68
C GLY A 28 3.28 5.13 -11.28
N THR A 29 4.47 4.71 -10.85
CA THR A 29 5.12 3.49 -11.33
C THR A 29 4.68 2.29 -10.50
N LEU A 30 4.28 1.20 -11.17
CA LEU A 30 4.03 -0.10 -10.55
C LEU A 30 5.23 -1.03 -10.74
N PRO A 31 5.41 -2.05 -9.89
CA PRO A 31 6.41 -3.08 -10.11
C PRO A 31 6.26 -3.75 -11.49
N ARG A 32 7.39 -4.09 -12.13
CA ARG A 32 7.38 -4.69 -13.47
C ARG A 32 6.70 -6.07 -13.51
N ASP A 33 6.74 -6.78 -12.39
CA ASP A 33 6.15 -8.09 -12.16
C ASP A 33 4.72 -8.03 -11.59
N ALA A 34 4.13 -6.83 -11.51
CA ALA A 34 2.77 -6.67 -11.03
C ALA A 34 1.77 -7.49 -11.88
N PRO A 35 0.95 -8.35 -11.26
CA PRO A 35 -0.03 -9.13 -11.99
C PRO A 35 -1.11 -8.22 -12.59
N ILE A 36 -1.76 -8.70 -13.65
CA ILE A 36 -2.74 -7.92 -14.44
C ILE A 36 -3.88 -7.36 -13.58
N TRP A 37 -4.24 -8.01 -12.47
CA TRP A 37 -5.28 -7.58 -11.55
C TRP A 37 -4.81 -6.49 -10.55
N PHE A 38 -3.51 -6.32 -10.33
CA PHE A 38 -2.96 -5.34 -9.38
C PHE A 38 -2.95 -3.94 -10.01
N ARG A 39 -4.08 -3.23 -9.91
CA ARG A 39 -4.29 -1.91 -10.53
C ARG A 39 -4.77 -0.88 -9.52
N PRO A 40 -3.92 -0.43 -8.57
CA PRO A 40 -4.30 0.61 -7.63
C PRO A 40 -4.61 1.93 -8.38
N PRO A 41 -5.76 2.56 -8.11
CA PRO A 41 -6.11 3.83 -8.75
C PRO A 41 -5.19 4.99 -8.36
N LYS A 42 -4.96 5.92 -9.30
CA LYS A 42 -4.05 7.08 -9.13
C LYS A 42 -4.37 8.01 -7.94
N TYR A 43 -5.60 8.00 -7.46
CA TYR A 43 -6.06 8.85 -6.36
C TYR A 43 -5.94 8.17 -4.98
N TYR A 44 -5.43 6.95 -4.91
CA TYR A 44 -5.20 6.27 -3.65
C TYR A 44 -4.01 6.93 -2.93
N LYS A 45 -4.09 6.95 -1.61
CA LYS A 45 -2.94 7.32 -0.78
C LYS A 45 -1.88 6.24 -0.93
N VAL A 46 -0.62 6.64 -1.04
CA VAL A 46 0.50 5.71 -1.04
C VAL A 46 1.22 5.82 0.28
N LEU A 47 1.35 4.71 0.98
CA LEU A 47 2.06 4.61 2.23
C LEU A 47 3.23 3.65 2.07
N ILE A 48 4.36 3.96 2.67
CA ILE A 48 5.56 3.11 2.66
C ILE A 48 6.12 3.00 4.07
N SER A 49 6.83 1.90 4.35
CA SER A 49 7.60 1.78 5.60
C SER A 49 8.78 2.75 5.57
N HIS A 50 9.10 3.35 6.72
CA HIS A 50 10.30 4.16 6.90
C HIS A 50 11.60 3.31 6.95
N SER A 51 11.50 1.97 7.09
CA SER A 51 12.68 1.10 7.20
C SER A 51 13.24 0.69 5.84
N GLU A 52 14.55 0.89 5.65
CA GLU A 52 15.26 0.70 4.37
C GLU A 52 15.34 -0.76 3.88
N ASN A 53 15.01 -1.75 4.74
CA ASN A 53 15.31 -3.17 4.49
C ASN A 53 14.11 -4.04 4.07
N GLN A 54 12.87 -3.53 4.10
CA GLN A 54 11.66 -4.28 3.70
C GLN A 54 10.69 -3.31 3.02
N GLY A 55 10.81 -3.19 1.70
CA GLY A 55 10.08 -2.21 0.90
C GLY A 55 8.65 -2.64 0.63
N SER A 56 7.76 -2.60 1.59
CA SER A 56 6.32 -2.75 1.30
C SER A 56 5.71 -1.41 0.92
N VAL A 57 4.82 -1.43 -0.08
CA VAL A 57 4.05 -0.26 -0.51
C VAL A 57 2.57 -0.56 -0.44
N TYR A 58 1.85 0.42 0.07
CA TYR A 58 0.47 0.32 0.52
C TYR A 58 -0.35 1.39 -0.20
N TYR A 59 -1.28 0.99 -1.05
CA TYR A 59 -2.22 1.90 -1.69
C TYR A 59 -3.56 1.82 -0.97
N GLU A 60 -4.05 2.94 -0.44
CA GLU A 60 -5.29 2.98 0.34
C GLU A 60 -6.31 3.95 -0.27
N ASN A 61 -7.56 3.50 -0.38
CA ASN A 61 -8.70 4.39 -0.53
C ASN A 61 -9.28 4.75 0.84
N PRO A 62 -9.10 5.99 1.33
CA PRO A 62 -9.56 6.37 2.65
C PRO A 62 -11.09 6.33 2.79
N LYS A 63 -11.83 6.49 1.68
CA LYS A 63 -13.29 6.52 1.65
C LYS A 63 -13.90 5.11 1.70
N THR A 64 -13.34 4.18 0.93
CA THR A 64 -13.94 2.84 0.79
C THR A 64 -13.26 1.78 1.65
N GLY A 65 -12.07 2.06 2.20
CA GLY A 65 -11.26 1.09 2.93
C GLY A 65 -10.61 0.03 2.04
N HIS A 66 -10.63 0.22 0.72
CA HIS A 66 -10.00 -0.67 -0.24
C HIS A 66 -8.49 -0.46 -0.27
N ILE A 67 -7.73 -1.55 -0.25
CA ILE A 67 -6.28 -1.54 -0.08
C ILE A 67 -5.63 -2.49 -1.08
N PHE A 68 -4.58 -2.01 -1.73
CA PHE A 68 -3.62 -2.83 -2.46
C PHE A 68 -2.28 -2.81 -1.74
N LEU A 69 -1.65 -3.97 -1.61
CA LEU A 69 -0.38 -4.16 -0.96
C LEU A 69 0.58 -4.83 -1.93
N TYR A 70 1.80 -4.32 -2.03
CA TYR A 70 2.89 -5.12 -2.56
C TYR A 70 4.10 -5.08 -1.63
N ASP A 71 4.66 -6.26 -1.40
CA ASP A 71 5.87 -6.44 -0.61
C ASP A 71 7.05 -6.68 -1.56
N ILE A 72 8.04 -5.77 -1.54
CA ILE A 72 9.30 -5.92 -2.27
C ILE A 72 10.14 -6.95 -1.53
N GLN A 73 10.25 -8.14 -2.12
CA GLN A 73 11.20 -9.15 -1.68
C GLN A 73 12.48 -8.96 -2.49
N PHE A 74 13.59 -8.70 -1.79
CA PHE A 74 14.94 -8.71 -2.35
C PHE A 74 15.51 -10.13 -2.35
#